data_AF-A0A0B1S5Y2-F1
#
_entry.id   AF-A0A0B1S5Y2-F1
#
_cell.length_a   1.000
_cell.length_b   1.000
_cell.length_c   1.000
_cell.angle_alpha   90.00
_cell.angle_beta   90.00
_cell.angle_gamma   90.00
#
_symmetry.space_group_name_H-M   'P 1'
#
loop_
_entity.id
_entity.type
_entity.pdbx_description
1 polymer ?
#
loop_
_entity_poly.entity_id
_entity_poly.type
_entity_poly.pdbx_seq_one_letter_code
_entity_poly.pdbx_strand_id
1 'polypeptide(L)'
;LRKFALFIIPGCSRYLNIVVDLPVLPCLIDSNGLLISLAPITNSDLTKMSEETQSVWVEVSSAESITICKEVLEQLVVETAEICPQLHIDQVNLNFVINT
;
A
#
# COMPACT_ATOMS: atom_id res chain seq x y z
N LEU A 1 15.95 1.79 3.31
CA LEU A 1 14.71 1.55 2.54
C LEU A 1 13.52 1.65 3.48
N ARG A 2 12.47 2.40 3.11
CA ARG A 2 11.18 2.36 3.82
C ARG A 2 10.48 1.07 3.37
N LYS A 3 9.99 0.26 4.31
CA LYS A 3 9.32 -1.01 3.99
C LYS A 3 7.84 -0.78 3.69
N PHE A 4 7.26 -1.61 2.83
CA PHE A 4 5.98 -1.29 2.20
C PHE A 4 4.84 -2.11 2.79
N ALA A 5 3.78 -1.43 3.23
CA ALA A 5 2.53 -2.05 3.62
C ALA A 5 1.41 -1.55 2.70
N LEU A 6 0.82 -2.46 1.93
CA LEU A 6 -0.34 -2.20 1.10
C LEU A 6 -1.56 -2.79 1.81
N PHE A 7 -2.52 -1.95 2.16
CA PHE A 7 -3.81 -2.40 2.64
C PHE A 7 -4.84 -2.25 1.53
N ILE A 8 -5.54 -3.33 1.25
CA ILE A 8 -6.56 -3.40 0.20
C ILE A 8 -7.87 -3.70 0.88
N ILE A 9 -8.83 -2.81 0.70
CA ILE A 9 -10.13 -2.92 1.34
C ILE A 9 -10.96 -3.94 0.55
N PRO A 10 -11.39 -5.07 1.15
CA PRO A 10 -12.13 -6.10 0.44
C PRO A 10 -13.61 -5.74 0.27
N GLY A 11 -14.07 -5.82 -0.98
CA GLY A 11 -15.44 -6.19 -1.35
C GLY A 11 -15.52 -7.52 -2.11
N CYS A 12 -14.43 -8.29 -2.20
CA CYS A 12 -14.37 -9.43 -3.14
C CYS A 12 -13.55 -10.60 -2.59
N SER A 13 -14.20 -11.74 -2.40
CA SER A 13 -13.62 -12.99 -1.87
C SER A 13 -12.59 -13.67 -2.80
N ARG A 14 -12.07 -12.99 -3.83
CA ARG A 14 -11.21 -13.57 -4.87
C ARG A 14 -10.21 -12.55 -5.42
N TYR A 15 -9.25 -12.10 -4.62
CA TYR A 15 -8.22 -11.16 -5.07
C TYR A 15 -7.46 -11.61 -6.32
N LEU A 16 -7.21 -12.92 -6.49
CA LEU A 16 -6.59 -13.45 -7.73
C LEU A 16 -7.49 -13.31 -8.97
N ASN A 17 -8.80 -13.50 -8.85
CA ASN A 17 -9.70 -13.45 -10.01
C ASN A 17 -10.05 -12.02 -10.44
N ILE A 18 -9.81 -11.02 -9.60
CA ILE A 18 -10.01 -9.60 -9.96
C ILE A 18 -8.92 -9.11 -10.92
N VAL A 19 -7.71 -9.67 -10.83
CA VAL A 19 -6.54 -9.21 -11.58
C VAL A 19 -6.22 -10.05 -12.82
N VAL A 20 -6.76 -11.27 -12.91
CA VAL A 20 -6.54 -12.18 -14.06
C VAL A 20 -7.05 -11.59 -15.38
N ASP A 21 -8.10 -10.77 -15.34
CA ASP A 21 -8.73 -10.21 -16.55
C ASP A 21 -8.35 -8.74 -16.82
N LEU A 22 -7.42 -8.15 -16.06
CA LEU A 22 -7.01 -6.76 -16.26
C LEU A 22 -5.91 -6.64 -17.35
N PRO A 23 -6.10 -5.79 -18.38
CA PRO A 23 -5.11 -5.58 -19.42
C PRO A 23 -3.84 -4.87 -18.90
N VAL A 24 -3.96 -4.16 -17.78
CA VAL A 24 -2.87 -3.46 -17.09
C VAL A 24 -2.98 -3.75 -15.59
N LEU A 25 -1.88 -4.21 -15.00
CA LEU A 25 -1.79 -4.45 -13.55
C LEU A 25 -1.28 -3.18 -12.85
N PRO A 26 -1.95 -2.71 -11.79
CA PRO A 26 -1.42 -1.61 -10.99
C PRO A 26 -0.17 -2.09 -10.26
N CYS A 27 0.92 -1.35 -10.44
CA CYS A 27 2.20 -1.64 -9.81
C CYS A 27 2.80 -0.37 -9.23
N LEU A 28 3.52 -0.54 -8.12
CA LEU A 28 4.37 0.50 -7.58
C LEU A 28 5.81 0.23 -7.96
N ILE A 29 6.47 1.23 -8.53
CA ILE A 29 7.85 1.16 -8.98
C ILE A 29 8.64 2.26 -8.26
N ASP A 30 9.84 1.93 -7.80
CA ASP A 30 10.75 2.89 -7.16
C ASP A 30 11.44 3.80 -8.21
N SER A 31 12.22 4.79 -7.74
CA SER A 31 12.96 5.69 -8.63
C SER A 31 14.03 4.99 -9.48
N ASN A 32 14.43 3.76 -9.13
CA ASN A 32 15.41 2.95 -9.86
C ASN A 32 14.74 1.98 -10.84
N GLY A 33 13.41 2.00 -10.96
CA GLY A 33 12.67 1.06 -11.82
C GLY A 33 12.38 -0.30 -11.17
N LEU A 34 12.61 -0.46 -9.86
CA LEU A 34 12.35 -1.70 -9.14
C LEU A 34 10.88 -1.79 -8.72
N LEU A 35 10.28 -2.94 -9.02
CA LEU A 35 8.92 -3.27 -8.61
C LEU A 35 8.83 -3.48 -7.08
N ILE A 36 8.10 -2.58 -6.42
CA ILE A 36 7.88 -2.59 -4.96
C ILE A 36 6.62 -3.39 -4.60
N SER A 37 5.54 -3.24 -5.35
CA SER A 37 4.26 -3.89 -5.06
C SER A 37 3.44 -4.10 -6.32
N LEU A 38 2.70 -5.21 -6.36
CA LEU A 38 1.67 -5.51 -7.34
C LEU A 38 0.35 -5.57 -6.60
N ALA A 39 -0.40 -4.47 -6.59
CA ALA A 39 -1.75 -4.48 -6.03
C ALA A 39 -2.64 -5.35 -6.95
N PRO A 40 -3.50 -6.28 -6.45
CA PRO A 40 -3.72 -6.75 -5.09
C PRO A 40 -3.02 -8.07 -4.73
N ILE A 41 -1.96 -8.44 -5.46
CA ILE A 41 -1.37 -9.77 -5.46
C ILE A 41 -0.33 -9.92 -4.35
N THR A 42 0.76 -9.14 -4.37
CA THR A 42 1.84 -9.26 -3.37
C THR A 42 2.69 -7.99 -3.29
N ASN A 43 3.32 -7.79 -2.13
CA ASN A 43 4.50 -6.91 -2.02
C ASN A 43 5.78 -7.65 -2.43
N SER A 44 6.77 -6.91 -2.90
CA SER A 44 8.10 -7.44 -3.24
C SER A 44 8.83 -7.95 -1.99
N ASP A 45 9.61 -9.03 -2.12
CA ASP A 45 10.47 -9.52 -1.03
C ASP A 45 11.47 -8.46 -0.57
N LEU A 46 11.86 -7.53 -1.46
CA LEU A 46 12.78 -6.42 -1.17
C LEU A 46 12.21 -5.42 -0.16
N THR A 47 10.88 -5.34 -0.02
CA THR A 47 10.19 -4.37 0.84
C THR A 47 9.39 -5.04 1.96
N LYS A 48 9.52 -6.37 2.11
CA LYS A 48 8.84 -7.18 3.12
C LYS A 48 9.27 -6.81 4.54
N MET A 49 8.30 -6.56 5.40
CA MET A 49 8.53 -6.28 6.82
C MET A 49 9.23 -7.44 7.54
N SER A 50 10.13 -7.09 8.46
CA SER A 50 10.89 -7.98 9.34
C SER A 50 11.11 -7.29 10.69
N GLU A 51 11.66 -7.99 11.68
CA GLU A 51 11.90 -7.42 13.01
C GLU A 51 12.88 -6.23 12.99
N GLU A 52 13.76 -6.16 12.00
CA GLU A 52 14.74 -5.08 11.82
C GLU A 52 14.14 -3.82 11.15
N THR A 53 12.84 -3.80 10.88
CA THR A 53 12.19 -2.70 10.15
C THR A 53 12.07 -1.47 11.03
N GLN A 54 12.71 -0.37 10.63
CA GLN A 54 12.67 0.90 11.38
C GLN A 54 11.73 1.95 10.79
N SER A 55 11.28 1.77 9.56
CA SER A 55 10.37 2.71 8.91
C SER A 55 9.49 1.98 7.91
N VAL A 56 8.20 2.31 7.97
CA VAL A 56 7.19 1.78 7.06
C VAL A 56 6.61 2.91 6.23
N TRP A 57 6.29 2.59 4.99
CA TRP A 57 5.49 3.40 4.10
C TRP A 57 4.21 2.63 3.83
N VAL A 58 3.07 3.31 3.98
CA VAL A 58 1.76 2.70 3.91
C VAL A 58 0.95 3.38 2.83
N GLU A 59 0.31 2.59 1.96
CA GLU A 59 -0.77 3.06 1.10
C GLU A 59 -2.03 2.21 1.25
N VAL A 60 -3.14 2.86 0.95
CA VAL A 60 -4.46 2.24 0.81
C VAL A 60 -5.01 2.63 -0.55
N SER A 61 -5.29 1.62 -1.37
CA SER A 61 -5.78 1.80 -2.73
C SER A 61 -7.14 1.13 -2.90
N SER A 62 -8.07 1.83 -3.56
CA SER A 62 -9.40 1.31 -3.92
C SER A 62 -9.80 1.88 -5.27
N ALA A 63 -10.47 1.07 -6.08
CA ALA A 63 -11.07 1.50 -7.35
C ALA A 63 -12.40 2.25 -7.15
N GLU A 64 -13.01 2.17 -5.97
CA GLU A 64 -14.40 2.60 -5.75
C GLU A 64 -14.51 3.90 -4.94
N SER A 65 -13.65 4.09 -3.94
CA SER A 65 -13.78 5.27 -3.07
C SER A 65 -12.48 5.65 -2.37
N ILE A 66 -12.03 6.88 -2.66
CA ILE A 66 -10.93 7.53 -1.94
C ILE A 66 -11.31 7.86 -0.49
N THR A 67 -12.59 8.09 -0.21
CA THR A 67 -13.07 8.39 1.15
C THR A 67 -12.84 7.18 2.05
N ILE A 68 -13.18 5.98 1.59
CA ILE A 68 -12.97 4.75 2.35
C ILE A 68 -11.46 4.50 2.54
N CYS A 69 -10.63 4.76 1.52
CA CYS A 69 -9.17 4.67 1.67
C CYS A 69 -8.64 5.60 2.78
N LYS A 70 -9.16 6.83 2.87
CA LYS A 70 -8.78 7.79 3.92
C LYS A 70 -9.22 7.31 5.30
N GLU A 71 -10.46 6.86 5.44
CA GLU A 71 -10.97 6.34 6.71
C GLU A 71 -10.16 5.15 7.22
N VAL A 72 -9.79 4.22 6.33
CA VAL A 72 -8.95 3.07 6.70
C VAL A 72 -7.53 3.50 7.09
N LEU A 73 -6.94 4.46 6.36
CA LEU A 73 -5.62 4.97 6.68
C LEU A 73 -5.63 5.71 8.03
N GLU A 74 -6.66 6.52 8.30
CA GLU A 74 -6.85 7.22 9.57
C GLU A 74 -6.99 6.24 10.72
N GLN A 75 -7.83 5.21 10.58
CA GLN A 75 -8.01 4.19 11.60
C GLN A 75 -6.71 3.43 11.89
N LEU A 76 -5.97 3.04 10.85
CA LEU A 76 -4.68 2.38 10.98
C LEU A 76 -3.66 3.26 11.72
N VAL A 77 -3.63 4.56 11.40
CA VAL A 77 -2.76 5.53 12.08
C VAL A 77 -3.10 5.62 13.57
N VAL A 78 -4.38 5.72 13.92
CA VAL A 78 -4.84 5.79 15.32
C VAL A 78 -4.41 4.55 16.09
N GLU A 79 -4.72 3.35 15.58
CA GLU A 79 -4.36 2.09 16.24
C GLU A 79 -2.84 1.91 16.38
N THR A 80 -2.08 2.32 15.37
CA THR A 80 -0.61 2.22 15.42
C THR A 80 -0.02 3.20 16.43
N ALA A 81 -0.58 4.40 16.55
CA ALA A 81 -0.14 5.40 17.52
C ALA A 81 -0.42 4.97 18.97
N GLU A 82 -1.50 4.22 19.22
CA GLU A 82 -1.78 3.64 20.54
C GLU A 82 -0.74 2.58 20.93
N ILE A 83 -0.30 1.76 19.97
CA ILE A 83 0.70 0.71 20.19
C ILE A 83 2.11 1.32 20.30
N CYS A 84 2.40 2.36 19.53
CA CYS A 84 3.71 3.02 19.46
C CYS A 84 3.57 4.55 19.60
N PRO A 85 3.52 5.08 20.83
CA PRO A 85 3.28 6.51 21.07
C PRO A 85 4.37 7.45 20.54
N GLN A 86 5.60 6.94 20.39
CA GLN A 86 6.73 7.67 19.81
C GLN A 86 6.79 7.61 18.27
N LEU A 87 5.77 7.08 17.61
CA LEU A 87 5.73 6.97 16.15
C LEU A 87 5.76 8.36 15.49
N HIS A 88 6.68 8.55 14.54
CA HIS A 88 6.71 9.71 13.66
C HIS A 88 5.94 9.42 12.38
N ILE A 89 4.95 10.25 12.05
CA ILE A 89 4.09 10.07 10.88
C ILE A 89 4.38 11.19 9.87
N ASP A 90 4.87 10.79 8.70
CA ASP A 90 5.06 11.69 7.55
C ASP A 90 3.89 11.52 6.58
N GLN A 91 3.14 12.59 6.32
CA GLN A 91 2.17 12.58 5.22
C GLN A 91 2.91 12.75 3.88
N VAL A 92 2.67 11.82 2.95
CA VAL A 92 3.26 11.84 1.61
C VAL A 92 2.18 12.17 0.58
N ASN A 93 2.45 13.12 -0.31
CA ASN A 93 1.59 13.38 -1.47
C ASN A 93 2.04 12.50 -2.64
N LEU A 94 1.13 11.65 -3.12
CA LEU A 94 1.34 10.80 -4.29
C LEU A 94 0.81 11.49 -5.55
N ASN A 95 1.62 11.48 -6.61
CA ASN A 95 1.21 11.84 -7.96
C ASN A 95 1.04 10.57 -8.77
N PHE A 96 -0.17 10.28 -9.23
CA PHE A 96 -0.43 9.14 -10.11
C PHE A 96 -0.07 9.50 -11.56
N VAL A 97 0.79 8.70 -12.17
CA VAL A 97 1.09 8.79 -13.61
C VAL A 97 0.44 7.58 -14.29
N ILE A 98 -0.52 7.84 -15.18
CA ILE A 98 -1.12 6.81 -16.02
C ILE A 98 -0.24 6.70 -17.26
N ASN A 99 0.57 5.65 -17.34
CA ASN A 99 1.32 5.32 -18.54
C ASN A 99 0.39 4.53 -19.48
N THR A 100 -0.06 5.19 -20.57
CA THR A 100 -0.77 4.57 -21.70
C THR A 100 0.18 3.92 -22.69
#